data_AF-G8UJY3-F1
#
_entry.id   AF-G8UJY3-F1
#
_cell.length_a   1.000
_cell.length_b   1.000
_cell.length_c   1.000
_cell.angle_alpha   90.00
_cell.angle_beta   90.00
_cell.angle_gamma   90.00
#
_symmetry.space_group_name_H-M   'P 1'
#
loop_
_entity.id
_entity.type
_entity.pdbx_description
1 polymer ?
#
loop_
_entity_poly.entity_id
_entity_poly.type
_entity_poly.pdbx_seq_one_letter_code
_entity_poly.pdbx_strand_id
1 'polypeptide(L)'
;MDQDNHFEAFLLIFKNNILGCAINIAGGVFLGLGTIINLFINGFASADIFKNVYDSGFGLHNILKTTLPHSFELIGFWLSGAIGLSIAWELILFMRNQDIFSVKFCKWLVLWLTVVFIIILIAAFVEAYISVTML
;
A
#
# COMPACT_ATOMS: atom_id res chain seq x y z
N MET A 1 -14.34 -12.29 19.56
CA MET A 1 -14.79 -12.44 18.17
C MET A 1 -14.37 -13.83 17.70
N ASP A 2 -15.20 -14.52 16.92
CA ASP A 2 -14.90 -15.88 16.45
C ASP A 2 -13.76 -15.87 15.43
N GLN A 3 -13.03 -16.99 15.32
CA GLN A 3 -11.88 -17.15 14.41
C GLN A 3 -12.23 -16.86 12.94
N ASP A 4 -13.48 -17.14 12.55
CA ASP A 4 -14.00 -16.88 11.21
C ASP A 4 -14.04 -15.37 10.88
N ASN A 5 -14.38 -14.52 11.85
CA ASN A 5 -14.43 -13.06 11.66
C ASN A 5 -13.05 -12.45 11.45
N HIS A 6 -12.01 -12.99 12.10
CA HIS A 6 -10.64 -12.51 11.91
C HIS A 6 -10.08 -12.86 10.53
N PHE A 7 -10.42 -14.04 10.02
CA PHE A 7 -9.99 -14.46 8.68
C PHE A 7 -10.69 -13.66 7.58
N GLU A 8 -11.99 -13.36 7.74
CA GLU A 8 -12.71 -12.48 6.82
C GLU A 8 -12.15 -11.05 6.81
N ALA A 9 -11.87 -10.50 8.00
CA ALA A 9 -11.22 -9.19 8.13
C ALA A 9 -9.84 -9.17 7.45
N PHE A 10 -9.02 -10.20 7.69
CA PHE A 10 -7.73 -10.37 7.02
C PHE A 10 -7.86 -10.35 5.49
N LEU A 11 -8.77 -11.15 4.93
CA LEU A 11 -8.97 -11.22 3.49
C LEU A 11 -9.43 -9.88 2.91
N LEU A 12 -10.30 -9.16 3.62
CA LEU A 12 -10.80 -7.86 3.19
C LEU A 12 -9.68 -6.81 3.17
N ILE A 13 -8.91 -6.71 4.25
CA ILE A 13 -7.77 -5.78 4.38
C ILE A 13 -6.70 -6.12 3.32
N PHE A 14 -6.32 -7.40 3.23
CA PHE A 14 -5.33 -7.85 2.26
C PHE A 14 -5.75 -7.53 0.83
N LYS A 15 -7.01 -7.83 0.47
CA LYS A 15 -7.56 -7.55 -0.87
C LYS A 15 -7.57 -6.05 -1.18
N ASN A 16 -7.95 -5.22 -0.22
CA ASN A 16 -7.96 -3.77 -0.40
C ASN A 16 -6.53 -3.25 -0.66
N ASN A 17 -5.58 -3.65 0.17
CA ASN A 17 -4.21 -3.17 0.12
C ASN A 17 -3.45 -3.66 -1.11
N ILE A 18 -3.63 -4.94 -1.49
CA ILE A 18 -3.00 -5.48 -2.69
C ILE A 18 -3.57 -4.82 -3.96
N LEU A 19 -4.87 -4.51 -3.98
CA LEU A 19 -5.50 -3.82 -5.10
C LEU A 19 -4.99 -2.37 -5.21
N GLY A 20 -4.87 -1.66 -4.08
CA GLY A 20 -4.25 -0.34 -4.03
C GLY A 20 -2.80 -0.34 -4.53
N CYS A 21 -1.99 -1.32 -4.11
CA CYS A 21 -0.63 -1.49 -4.62
C CYS A 21 -0.59 -1.83 -6.12
N ALA A 22 -1.51 -2.68 -6.59
CA ALA A 22 -1.62 -3.02 -8.01
C ALA A 22 -1.96 -1.78 -8.86
N ILE A 23 -2.85 -0.90 -8.38
CA ILE A 23 -3.17 0.38 -9.03
C ILE A 23 -1.92 1.28 -9.06
N ASN A 24 -1.15 1.36 -7.98
CA ASN A 24 0.10 2.13 -7.97
C ASN A 24 1.08 1.64 -9.05
N ILE A 25 1.26 0.32 -9.17
CA ILE A 25 2.20 -0.27 -10.14
C ILE A 25 1.67 -0.09 -11.57
N ALA A 26 0.41 -0.43 -11.82
CA ALA A 26 -0.24 -0.30 -13.13
C ALA A 26 -0.33 1.18 -13.58
N GLY A 27 -0.53 2.09 -12.62
CA GLY A 27 -0.52 3.54 -12.84
C GLY A 27 0.80 4.06 -13.43
N GLY A 28 1.89 3.32 -13.24
CA GLY A 28 3.19 3.61 -13.85
C GLY A 28 3.14 3.58 -15.38
N VAL A 29 2.32 2.70 -15.96
CA VAL A 29 2.14 2.59 -17.42
C VAL A 29 1.52 3.85 -18.01
N PHE A 30 0.72 4.57 -17.22
CA PHE A 30 0.14 5.88 -17.58
C PHE A 30 1.07 7.04 -17.20
N LEU A 31 2.38 6.88 -17.43
CA LEU A 31 3.42 7.86 -17.07
C LEU A 31 3.39 8.27 -15.59
N GLY A 32 2.97 7.36 -14.72
CA GLY A 32 2.95 7.57 -13.27
C GLY A 32 1.78 8.41 -12.76
N LEU A 33 0.90 8.93 -13.63
CA LEU A 33 -0.27 9.71 -13.21
C LEU A 33 -1.20 8.89 -12.31
N GLY A 34 -1.48 7.64 -12.70
CA GLY A 34 -2.30 6.74 -11.88
C GLY A 34 -1.67 6.47 -10.52
N THR A 35 -0.34 6.33 -10.48
CA THR A 35 0.42 6.13 -9.24
C THR A 35 0.31 7.34 -8.31
N ILE A 36 0.51 8.56 -8.83
CA ILE A 36 0.45 9.78 -8.03
C ILE A 36 -0.95 10.00 -7.47
N ILE A 37 -1.98 9.86 -8.32
CA ILE A 37 -3.38 10.03 -7.90
C ILE A 37 -3.74 9.00 -6.82
N ASN A 38 -3.38 7.74 -7.02
CA ASN A 38 -3.69 6.69 -6.05
C ASN A 38 -2.96 6.88 -4.72
N LEU A 39 -1.67 7.27 -4.73
CA LEU A 39 -0.94 7.63 -3.51
C LEU A 39 -1.62 8.80 -2.77
N PHE A 40 -2.08 9.81 -3.50
CA PHE A 40 -2.78 10.96 -2.90
C PHE A 40 -4.11 10.55 -2.26
N ILE A 41 -4.92 9.74 -2.95
CA ILE A 41 -6.21 9.25 -2.45
C ILE A 41 -6.01 8.40 -1.19
N ASN A 42 -5.06 7.45 -1.20
CA ASN A 42 -4.80 6.59 -0.05
C ASN A 42 -4.23 7.37 1.13
N GLY A 43 -3.34 8.35 0.89
CA GLY A 43 -2.85 9.25 1.93
C GLY A 43 -3.96 10.11 2.55
N PHE A 44 -4.86 10.65 1.72
CA PHE A 44 -5.99 11.42 2.19
C PHE A 44 -6.99 10.57 2.99
N ALA A 45 -7.32 9.37 2.51
CA ALA A 45 -8.22 8.45 3.21
C ALA A 45 -7.67 8.07 4.60
N SER A 46 -6.36 7.82 4.70
CA SER A 46 -5.70 7.55 5.98
C SER A 46 -5.79 8.74 6.95
N ALA A 47 -5.56 9.97 6.44
CA ALA A 47 -5.69 11.18 7.24
C ALA A 47 -7.13 11.47 7.68
N ASP A 48 -8.11 11.20 6.82
CA ASP A 48 -9.53 11.37 7.14
C ASP A 48 -9.99 10.42 8.26
N ILE A 49 -9.58 9.15 8.20
CA ILE A 49 -9.83 8.19 9.28
C ILE A 49 -9.21 8.70 10.58
N PHE A 50 -7.94 9.12 10.57
CA PHE A 50 -7.27 9.63 11.77
C PHE A 50 -8.02 10.82 12.39
N LYS A 51 -8.47 11.76 11.55
CA LYS A 51 -9.25 12.92 11.99
C LYS A 51 -10.61 12.52 12.56
N ASN A 52 -11.34 11.65 11.88
CA ASN A 52 -12.66 11.19 12.32
C ASN A 52 -12.59 10.45 13.67
N VAL A 53 -11.55 9.64 13.89
CA VAL A 53 -11.34 8.98 15.20
C VAL A 53 -11.00 10.02 16.28
N TYR A 54 -10.19 11.03 15.96
CA TYR A 54 -9.87 12.12 16.90
C TYR A 54 -11.11 12.94 17.28
N ASP A 55 -11.91 13.34 16.30
CA ASP A 55 -13.13 14.14 16.51
C ASP A 55 -14.20 13.36 17.28
N SER A 56 -14.16 12.02 17.24
CA SER A 56 -15.05 11.13 18.03
C SER A 56 -14.70 11.06 19.53
N GLY A 57 -13.69 11.82 19.99
CA GLY A 57 -13.33 11.91 21.40
C GLY A 57 -12.38 10.82 21.90
N PHE A 58 -11.80 10.01 21.01
CA PHE A 58 -10.76 9.07 21.39
C PHE A 58 -9.48 9.82 21.80
N GLY A 59 -8.91 9.47 22.95
CA GLY A 59 -7.62 10.02 23.37
C GLY A 59 -6.51 9.65 22.39
N LEU A 60 -5.57 10.57 22.15
CA LEU A 60 -4.48 10.43 21.17
C LEU A 60 -3.69 9.11 21.33
N HIS A 61 -3.55 8.62 22.56
CA HIS A 61 -2.89 7.35 22.87
C HIS A 61 -3.63 6.14 22.28
N ASN A 62 -4.96 6.13 22.35
CA ASN A 62 -5.77 5.04 21.81
C ASN A 62 -5.78 5.10 20.28
N ILE A 63 -5.85 6.30 19.69
CA ILE A 63 -5.76 6.48 18.24
C ILE A 63 -4.44 5.91 17.72
N LEU A 64 -3.31 6.31 18.31
CA LEU A 64 -2.01 5.80 17.91
C LEU A 64 -1.94 4.28 18.05
N LYS A 65 -2.48 3.70 19.13
CA LYS A 65 -2.49 2.26 19.34
C LYS A 65 -3.26 1.49 18.26
N THR A 66 -4.37 2.05 17.76
CA THR A 66 -5.21 1.41 16.73
C THR A 66 -4.72 1.71 15.31
N THR A 67 -4.11 2.87 15.07
CA THR A 67 -3.64 3.29 13.73
C THR A 67 -2.19 2.87 13.44
N LEU A 68 -1.34 2.66 14.44
CA LEU A 68 0.04 2.18 14.23
C LEU A 68 0.12 0.87 13.42
N PRO A 69 -0.71 -0.15 13.73
CA PRO A 69 -0.71 -1.40 12.98
C PRO A 69 -1.11 -1.19 11.52
N HIS A 70 -2.06 -0.29 11.28
CA HIS A 70 -2.50 0.12 9.93
C HIS A 70 -1.36 0.84 9.18
N SER A 71 -0.50 1.57 9.90
CA SER A 71 0.62 2.32 9.32
C SER A 71 1.69 1.45 8.64
N PHE A 72 1.72 0.14 8.90
CA PHE A 72 2.63 -0.76 8.19
C PHE A 72 2.26 -0.94 6.72
N GLU A 73 0.98 -0.81 6.36
CA GLU A 73 0.52 -0.94 4.97
C GLU A 73 1.04 0.20 4.09
N LEU A 74 1.19 1.40 4.66
CA LEU A 74 1.69 2.60 3.98
C LEU A 74 3.09 2.39 3.41
N ILE A 75 3.92 1.58 4.07
CA ILE A 75 5.24 1.19 3.56
C ILE A 75 5.09 0.43 2.24
N GLY A 76 4.13 -0.50 2.15
CA GLY A 76 3.82 -1.22 0.92
C GLY A 76 3.24 -0.31 -0.17
N PHE A 77 2.41 0.68 0.20
CA PHE A 77 1.93 1.70 -0.72
C PHE A 77 3.04 2.58 -1.28
N TRP A 78 3.98 3.04 -0.46
CA TRP A 78 5.10 3.86 -0.93
C TRP A 78 6.05 3.07 -1.82
N LEU A 79 6.35 1.81 -1.48
CA LEU A 79 7.18 0.94 -2.30
C LEU A 79 6.51 0.60 -3.64
N SER A 80 5.21 0.24 -3.64
CA SER A 80 4.47 0.04 -4.89
C SER A 80 4.38 1.32 -5.73
N GLY A 81 4.28 2.47 -5.06
CA GLY A 81 4.37 3.79 -5.69
C GLY A 81 5.73 4.03 -6.36
N ALA A 82 6.82 3.71 -5.68
CA ALA A 82 8.18 3.81 -6.23
C ALA A 82 8.37 2.89 -7.44
N ILE A 83 7.82 1.67 -7.42
CA ILE A 83 7.81 0.76 -8.58
C ILE A 83 7.03 1.40 -9.74
N GLY A 84 5.83 1.91 -9.50
CA GLY A 84 5.02 2.59 -10.53
C GLY A 84 5.74 3.77 -11.17
N LEU A 85 6.35 4.64 -10.37
CA LEU A 85 7.14 5.78 -10.87
C LEU A 85 8.41 5.33 -11.61
N SER A 86 9.04 4.23 -11.20
CA SER A 86 10.19 3.66 -11.90
C SER A 86 9.81 3.11 -13.27
N ILE A 87 8.64 2.45 -13.38
CA ILE A 87 8.06 2.03 -14.67
C ILE A 87 7.80 3.26 -15.56
N ALA A 88 7.20 4.31 -15.00
CA ALA A 88 6.96 5.55 -15.74
C ALA A 88 8.26 6.17 -16.26
N TRP A 89 9.33 6.14 -15.46
CA TRP A 89 10.64 6.64 -15.85
C TRP A 89 11.24 5.85 -17.01
N GLU A 90 11.21 4.52 -16.95
CA GLU A 90 11.67 3.66 -18.06
C GLU A 90 10.87 3.93 -19.34
N LEU A 91 9.56 4.19 -19.24
CA LEU A 91 8.74 4.59 -20.40
C LEU A 91 9.13 5.96 -20.96
N ILE A 92 9.50 6.92 -20.11
CA ILE A 92 10.00 8.23 -20.57
C ILE A 92 11.35 8.06 -21.28
N LEU A 93 12.25 7.21 -20.76
CA LEU A 93 13.52 6.91 -21.41
C LEU A 93 13.31 6.21 -22.76
N PHE A 94 12.33 5.31 -22.84
CA PHE A 94 11.92 4.69 -24.10
C PHE A 94 11.51 5.73 -25.15
N MET A 95 10.65 6.69 -24.77
CA MET A 95 10.21 7.78 -25.64
C MET A 95 11.36 8.67 -26.11
N ARG A 96 12.49 8.65 -25.39
CA ARG A 96 13.74 9.36 -25.74
C ARG A 96 14.72 8.50 -26.53
N ASN A 97 14.30 7.36 -27.05
CA ASN A 97 15.14 6.38 -27.79
C ASN A 97 16.33 5.85 -26.99
N GLN A 98 16.19 5.69 -25.68
CA GLN A 98 17.19 5.01 -24.85
C GLN A 98 16.83 3.54 -24.67
N ASP A 99 17.83 2.70 -24.41
CA ASP A 99 17.62 1.27 -24.14
C ASP A 99 16.69 1.08 -22.93
N ILE A 100 15.71 0.19 -23.11
CA ILE A 100 14.63 -0.05 -22.15
C ILE A 100 14.78 -1.37 -21.43
N PHE A 101 14.13 -1.46 -20.26
CA PHE A 101 13.79 -2.71 -19.57
C PHE A 101 14.96 -3.70 -19.55
N SER A 102 16.11 -3.20 -19.07
CA SER A 102 17.28 -4.06 -18.92
C SER A 102 16.94 -5.29 -18.07
N VAL A 103 17.64 -6.40 -18.30
CA VAL A 103 17.49 -7.61 -17.45
C VAL A 103 17.69 -7.26 -15.98
N LYS A 104 18.53 -6.26 -15.67
CA LYS A 104 18.72 -5.74 -14.32
C LYS A 104 17.44 -5.09 -13.78
N PHE A 105 16.77 -4.26 -14.57
CA PHE A 105 15.50 -3.64 -14.20
C PHE A 105 14.40 -4.69 -13.98
N CYS A 106 14.26 -5.68 -14.86
CA CYS A 106 13.29 -6.75 -14.67
C CYS A 106 13.54 -7.56 -13.38
N LYS A 107 14.81 -7.89 -13.07
CA LYS A 107 15.18 -8.54 -11.80
C LYS A 107 14.86 -7.67 -10.59
N TRP A 108 15.16 -6.37 -10.66
CA TRP A 108 14.82 -5.39 -9.63
C TRP A 108 13.29 -5.33 -9.42
N LEU A 109 12.52 -5.26 -10.51
CA LEU A 109 11.06 -5.17 -10.46
C LEU A 109 10.45 -6.43 -9.81
N VAL A 110 10.87 -7.63 -10.19
CA VAL A 110 10.39 -8.88 -9.57
C VAL A 110 10.74 -8.94 -8.07
N LEU A 111 11.94 -8.53 -7.70
CA LEU A 111 12.36 -8.50 -6.29
C LEU A 111 11.49 -7.55 -5.48
N TRP A 112 11.26 -6.33 -5.96
CA TRP A 112 10.46 -5.35 -5.22
C TRP A 112 8.97 -5.66 -5.21
N LEU A 113 8.43 -6.26 -6.28
CA LEU A 113 7.07 -6.81 -6.26
C LEU A 113 6.91 -7.88 -5.17
N THR A 114 7.91 -8.75 -5.03
CA THR A 114 7.92 -9.78 -3.97
C THR A 114 7.98 -9.15 -2.58
N VAL A 115 8.83 -8.13 -2.39
CA VAL A 115 8.95 -7.40 -1.12
C VAL A 115 7.62 -6.71 -0.76
N VAL A 116 6.99 -6.01 -1.71
CA VAL A 116 5.69 -5.36 -1.52
C VAL A 116 4.64 -6.38 -1.12
N PHE A 117 4.56 -7.52 -1.82
CA PHE A 117 3.62 -8.59 -1.50
C PHE A 117 3.79 -9.09 -0.06
N ILE A 118 5.03 -9.37 0.37
CA ILE A 118 5.32 -9.84 1.73
C ILE A 118 4.92 -8.79 2.78
N ILE A 119 5.23 -7.51 2.53
CA ILE A 119 4.88 -6.43 3.46
C ILE A 119 3.36 -6.31 3.62
N ILE A 120 2.61 -6.31 2.50
CA ILE A 120 1.14 -6.21 2.55
C ILE A 120 0.52 -7.44 3.23
N LEU A 121 1.07 -8.63 3.00
CA LEU A 121 0.61 -9.85 3.66
C LEU A 121 0.80 -9.78 5.18
N ILE A 122 1.98 -9.35 5.64
CA ILE A 122 2.29 -9.20 7.06
C ILE A 122 1.43 -8.09 7.67
N ALA A 123 1.27 -6.95 6.99
CA ALA A 123 0.44 -5.84 7.47
C ALA A 123 -1.01 -6.28 7.69
N ALA A 124 -1.61 -6.94 6.71
CA ALA A 124 -2.98 -7.45 6.83
C ALA A 124 -3.12 -8.48 7.96
N PHE A 125 -2.12 -9.34 8.16
CA PHE A 125 -2.12 -10.32 9.25
C PHE A 125 -2.03 -9.63 10.62
N VAL A 126 -1.09 -8.69 10.78
CA VAL A 126 -0.94 -7.90 12.01
C VAL A 126 -2.24 -7.16 12.32
N GLU A 127 -2.85 -6.53 11.33
CA GLU A 127 -4.07 -5.76 11.53
C GLU A 127 -5.27 -6.64 11.93
N ALA A 128 -5.50 -7.74 11.20
CA ALA A 128 -6.65 -8.61 11.44
C ALA A 128 -6.58 -9.41 12.74
N TYR A 129 -5.38 -9.80 13.20
CA TYR A 129 -5.20 -10.65 14.38
C TYR A 129 -4.74 -9.90 15.63
N ILE A 130 -4.04 -8.77 15.49
CA ILE A 130 -3.52 -8.01 16.64
C ILE A 130 -4.41 -6.79 16.93
N SER A 131 -4.82 -6.02 15.91
CA SER A 131 -5.64 -4.82 16.13
C SER A 131 -7.10 -5.15 16.41
N VAL A 132 -7.69 -6.09 15.69
CA VAL A 132 -9.10 -6.49 15.90
C VAL A 132 -9.27 -7.15 17.28
N THR A 133 -8.23 -7.78 17.82
CA THR A 133 -8.24 -8.33 19.19
C THR A 133 -8.21 -7.23 20.27
N MET A 134 -7.88 -5.99 19.90
CA MET A 134 -7.78 -4.83 20.81
C MET A 134 -8.99 -3.88 20.73
N LEU A 135 -10.00 -4.20 19.91
CA LEU A 135 -11.32 -3.55 19.83
C LEU A 135 -12.37 -4.39 20.53
#